data_AF-A0A920IBZ5-F1
#
_entry.id   AF-A0A920IBZ5-F1
#
_cell.length_a   1.000
_cell.length_b   1.000
_cell.length_c   1.000
_cell.angle_alpha   90.00
_cell.angle_beta   90.00
_cell.angle_gamma   90.00
#
_symmetry.space_group_name_H-M   'P 1'
#
loop_
_entity.id
_entity.type
_entity.pdbx_description
1 polymer ?
#
loop_
_entity_poly.entity_id
_entity_poly.type
_entity_poly.pdbx_seq_one_letter_code
_entity_poly.pdbx_strand_id
1 'polypeptide(L)'
;MIIVGNGLLSRDDAKSLLNYISEIIKKFDVVHKRWNGFNVLHSAASRVAGLDIGFLPRKSGKSAKKMLSDASSSKMGMIWLLGADEIDTSAIRNTFVVYQGHHGDVGAHCADVILPGAAYTEKNGLYVNFEGRVQEVRRAIFPPGEAKDDWSIIRAFSGFIGHPLGFDNHDACRPNAYITLSPFWRNWQDL
;
A
#
# COMPACT_ATOMS: atom_id res chain seq x y z
N MET A 1 -5.01 -6.28 -27.28
CA MET A 1 -4.54 -6.01 -25.90
C MET A 1 -4.88 -4.58 -25.55
N ILE A 2 -5.39 -4.34 -24.35
CA ILE A 2 -5.72 -3.01 -23.81
C ILE A 2 -4.95 -2.87 -22.49
N ILE A 3 -4.10 -1.85 -22.40
CA ILE A 3 -3.37 -1.50 -21.17
C ILE A 3 -3.84 -0.13 -20.74
N VAL A 4 -4.29 -0.02 -19.49
CA VAL A 4 -4.68 1.25 -18.88
C VAL A 4 -3.77 1.57 -17.70
N GLY A 5 -3.38 2.84 -17.56
CA GLY A 5 -2.64 3.29 -16.38
C GLY A 5 -3.54 3.39 -15.15
N ASN A 6 -3.01 3.10 -13.96
CA ASN A 6 -3.70 3.23 -12.68
C ASN A 6 -4.26 4.66 -12.41
N GLY A 7 -3.68 5.69 -13.01
CA GLY A 7 -4.22 7.06 -12.93
C GLY A 7 -5.65 7.19 -13.43
N LEU A 8 -6.09 6.34 -14.37
CA LEU A 8 -7.48 6.27 -14.81
C LEU A 8 -8.44 5.94 -13.66
N LEU A 9 -8.00 5.07 -12.73
CA LEU A 9 -8.81 4.61 -11.61
C LEU A 9 -8.99 5.67 -10.52
N SER A 10 -8.18 6.73 -10.53
CA SER A 10 -8.22 7.81 -9.53
C SER A 10 -9.05 9.02 -9.95
N ARG A 11 -9.63 8.99 -11.15
CA ARG A 11 -10.49 10.07 -11.67
C ARG A 11 -11.91 9.98 -11.12
N ASP A 12 -12.59 11.12 -11.05
CA ASP A 12 -13.98 11.17 -10.60
C ASP A 12 -14.94 10.45 -11.59
N ASP A 13 -14.59 10.36 -12.87
CA ASP A 13 -15.32 9.68 -13.94
C ASP A 13 -14.82 8.25 -14.23
N ALA A 14 -13.95 7.67 -13.37
CA ALA A 14 -13.32 6.36 -13.59
C ALA A 14 -14.32 5.24 -13.90
N LYS A 15 -15.49 5.25 -13.23
CA LYS A 15 -16.56 4.26 -13.48
C LYS A 15 -17.08 4.32 -14.92
N SER A 16 -17.30 5.52 -15.45
CA SER A 16 -17.78 5.71 -16.82
C SER A 16 -16.73 5.27 -17.84
N LEU A 17 -15.46 5.59 -17.59
CA LEU A 17 -14.35 5.16 -18.42
C LEU A 17 -14.21 3.62 -18.43
N LEU A 18 -14.31 2.98 -17.27
CA LEU A 18 -14.28 1.52 -17.15
C LEU A 18 -15.46 0.85 -17.86
N ASN A 19 -16.66 1.47 -17.82
CA ASN A 19 -17.80 0.99 -18.59
C ASN A 19 -17.53 1.04 -20.09
N TYR A 20 -16.99 2.14 -20.60
CA TYR A 20 -16.63 2.27 -22.01
C TYR A 20 -15.54 1.26 -22.42
N ILE A 21 -14.52 1.06 -21.58
CA ILE A 21 -13.50 0.02 -21.79
C ILE A 21 -14.14 -1.36 -21.82
N SER A 22 -15.11 -1.65 -20.94
CA SER A 22 -15.86 -2.91 -20.92
C SER A 22 -16.61 -3.14 -22.23
N GLU A 23 -17.21 -2.10 -22.82
CA GLU A 23 -17.85 -2.18 -24.14
C GLU A 23 -16.85 -2.50 -25.25
N ILE A 24 -15.66 -1.88 -25.24
CA ILE A 24 -14.58 -2.21 -26.18
C ILE A 24 -14.12 -3.66 -26.00
N ILE A 25 -13.93 -4.11 -24.75
CA ILE A 25 -13.53 -5.49 -24.44
C ILE A 25 -14.52 -6.48 -25.05
N LYS A 26 -15.83 -6.23 -24.90
CA LYS A 26 -16.89 -7.08 -25.47
C LYS A 26 -16.93 -7.02 -26.99
N LYS A 27 -16.83 -5.82 -27.57
CA LYS A 27 -16.92 -5.61 -29.02
C LYS A 27 -15.80 -6.30 -29.79
N PHE A 28 -14.60 -6.34 -29.22
CA PHE A 28 -13.41 -6.87 -29.88
C PHE A 28 -12.92 -8.20 -29.30
N ASP A 29 -13.73 -8.86 -28.45
CA ASP A 29 -13.39 -10.13 -27.79
C ASP A 29 -12.00 -10.11 -27.14
N VAL A 30 -11.66 -9.02 -26.45
CA VAL A 30 -10.31 -8.80 -25.89
C VAL A 30 -10.02 -9.74 -24.72
N VAL A 31 -11.07 -10.15 -24.01
CA VAL A 31 -11.00 -11.07 -22.87
C VAL A 31 -11.89 -12.27 -23.19
N HIS A 32 -11.26 -13.41 -23.42
CA HIS A 32 -11.92 -14.67 -23.75
C HIS A 32 -11.20 -15.85 -23.10
N LYS A 33 -11.72 -17.07 -23.28
CA LYS A 33 -11.24 -18.28 -22.55
C LYS A 33 -9.75 -18.58 -22.70
N ARG A 34 -9.12 -18.20 -23.81
CA ARG A 34 -7.70 -18.49 -24.09
C ARG A 34 -6.76 -17.31 -23.82
N TRP A 35 -7.31 -16.10 -23.61
CA TRP A 35 -6.50 -14.89 -23.51
C TRP A 35 -7.23 -13.79 -22.73
N ASN A 36 -6.53 -13.22 -21.75
CA ASN A 36 -6.98 -12.01 -21.06
C ASN A 36 -6.14 -10.82 -21.54
N GLY A 37 -6.67 -10.06 -22.49
CA GLY A 37 -5.99 -8.91 -23.06
C GLY A 37 -6.15 -7.60 -22.30
N PHE A 38 -6.90 -7.55 -21.19
CA PHE A 38 -7.13 -6.34 -20.41
C PHE A 38 -6.19 -6.28 -19.21
N ASN A 39 -5.40 -5.21 -19.12
CA ASN A 39 -4.35 -5.06 -18.11
C ASN A 39 -4.37 -3.66 -17.51
N VAL A 40 -4.07 -3.57 -16.22
CA VAL A 40 -3.87 -2.31 -15.50
C VAL A 40 -2.39 -2.17 -15.13
N LEU A 41 -1.74 -1.13 -15.63
CA LEU A 41 -0.35 -0.84 -15.29
C LEU A 41 -0.30 0.07 -14.05
N HIS A 42 0.30 -0.46 -12.97
CA HIS A 42 0.50 0.27 -11.72
C HIS A 42 1.89 0.93 -11.68
N SER A 43 1.94 2.15 -11.13
CA SER A 43 3.17 2.95 -11.02
C SER A 43 3.94 2.78 -9.71
N ALA A 44 3.38 2.06 -8.72
CA ALA A 44 3.96 1.92 -7.38
C ALA A 44 4.00 0.45 -6.95
N ALA A 45 5.16 0.01 -6.44
CA ALA A 45 5.42 -1.39 -6.07
C ALA A 45 4.57 -1.89 -4.89
N SER A 46 4.08 -0.99 -4.03
CA SER A 46 3.17 -1.32 -2.92
C SER A 46 1.71 -1.47 -3.36
N ARG A 47 1.36 -1.05 -4.59
CA ARG A 47 -0.04 -0.89 -4.98
C ARG A 47 -0.76 -2.21 -5.14
N VAL A 48 -0.18 -3.15 -5.88
CA VAL A 48 -0.83 -4.44 -6.19
C VAL A 48 -0.97 -5.27 -4.92
N ALA A 49 0.11 -5.38 -4.14
CA ALA A 49 0.06 -6.07 -2.85
C ALA A 49 -0.97 -5.45 -1.89
N GLY A 50 -1.04 -4.11 -1.82
CA GLY A 50 -2.05 -3.40 -1.03
C GLY A 50 -3.48 -3.71 -1.48
N LEU A 51 -3.74 -3.76 -2.79
CA LEU A 51 -5.04 -4.14 -3.32
C LEU A 51 -5.38 -5.60 -3.02
N ASP A 52 -4.42 -6.51 -3.16
CA ASP A 52 -4.59 -7.94 -2.90
C ASP A 52 -4.98 -8.23 -1.46
N ILE A 53 -4.35 -7.56 -0.48
CA ILE A 53 -4.67 -7.75 0.95
C ILE A 53 -5.90 -6.95 1.40
N GLY A 54 -6.57 -6.25 0.49
CA GLY A 54 -7.73 -5.41 0.81
C GLY A 54 -7.37 -4.18 1.64
N PHE A 55 -6.19 -3.60 1.44
CA PHE A 55 -5.76 -2.31 2.02
C PHE A 55 -6.49 -1.13 1.37
N LEU A 56 -7.81 -1.17 1.50
CA LEU A 56 -8.75 -0.18 1.01
C LEU A 56 -9.54 0.39 2.20
N PRO A 57 -10.01 1.64 2.11
CA PRO A 57 -10.97 2.15 3.08
C PRO A 57 -12.16 1.20 3.23
N ARG A 58 -12.46 0.78 4.47
CA ARG A 58 -13.67 0.02 4.78
C ARG A 58 -14.92 0.87 4.51
N LYS A 59 -16.12 0.28 4.58
CA LYS A 59 -17.40 0.95 4.30
C LYS A 59 -17.60 2.30 5.04
N SER A 60 -17.08 2.42 6.27
CA SER A 60 -17.08 3.65 7.08
C SER A 60 -15.72 4.36 7.15
N GLY A 61 -14.71 3.82 6.46
CA GLY A 61 -13.37 4.40 6.36
C GLY A 61 -13.33 5.58 5.41
N LYS A 62 -12.42 6.51 5.68
CA LYS A 62 -12.18 7.68 4.82
C LYS A 62 -11.19 7.31 3.71
N SER A 63 -11.39 7.83 2.50
CA SER A 63 -10.37 7.76 1.45
C SER A 63 -9.19 8.69 1.79
N ALA A 64 -8.02 8.49 1.18
CA ALA A 64 -6.88 9.39 1.35
C ALA A 64 -7.26 10.86 1.07
N LYS A 65 -7.96 11.13 -0.04
CA LYS A 65 -8.48 12.47 -0.38
C LYS A 65 -9.37 13.04 0.73
N LYS A 66 -10.25 12.21 1.33
CA LYS A 66 -11.12 12.64 2.42
C LYS A 66 -10.35 12.84 3.73
N MET A 67 -9.34 12.02 4.02
CA MET A 67 -8.47 12.18 5.18
C MET A 67 -7.73 13.52 5.12
N LEU A 68 -7.14 13.87 3.97
CA LEU A 68 -6.47 15.16 3.76
C LEU A 68 -7.44 16.35 3.90
N SER A 69 -8.63 16.27 3.33
CA SER A 69 -9.66 17.31 3.47
C SER A 69 -10.19 17.46 4.90
N ASP A 70 -10.26 16.36 5.66
CA ASP A 70 -10.67 16.41 7.07
C ASP A 70 -9.55 16.96 7.94
N ALA A 71 -8.29 16.65 7.64
CA ALA A 71 -7.13 17.24 8.30
C ALA A 71 -7.07 18.77 8.12
N SER A 72 -7.34 19.27 6.91
CA SER A 72 -7.37 20.72 6.65
C SER A 72 -8.52 21.45 7.35
N SER A 73 -9.54 20.71 7.83
CA SER A 73 -10.68 21.24 8.58
C SER A 73 -10.68 20.83 10.06
N SER A 74 -9.53 20.35 10.58
CA SER A 74 -9.35 19.91 11.96
C SER A 74 -10.31 18.80 12.42
N LYS A 75 -10.80 17.99 11.47
CA LYS A 75 -11.66 16.81 11.68
C LYS A 75 -10.87 15.49 11.66
N MET A 76 -9.55 15.59 11.60
CA MET A 76 -8.63 14.46 11.71
C MET A 76 -7.71 14.70 12.91
N GLY A 77 -7.69 13.75 13.85
CA GLY A 77 -6.83 13.85 15.03
C GLY A 77 -5.38 13.47 14.76
N MET A 78 -5.16 12.53 13.84
CA MET A 78 -3.84 11.99 13.54
C MET A 78 -3.77 11.42 12.12
N ILE A 79 -2.60 11.52 11.48
CA ILE A 79 -2.27 10.88 10.20
C ILE A 79 -0.97 10.08 10.37
N TRP A 80 -1.01 8.80 9.97
CA TRP A 80 0.18 7.95 9.88
C TRP A 80 0.61 7.81 8.43
N LEU A 81 1.78 8.34 8.08
CA LEU A 81 2.40 8.25 6.76
C LEU A 81 3.39 7.09 6.75
N LEU A 82 3.02 5.97 6.11
CA LEU A 82 3.92 4.84 5.90
C LEU A 82 4.63 5.02 4.55
N GLY A 83 5.80 5.66 4.57
CA GLY A 83 6.61 5.97 3.39
C GLY A 83 5.85 6.74 2.32
N ALA A 84 4.88 7.57 2.73
CA ALA A 84 4.00 8.29 1.84
C ALA A 84 4.51 9.72 1.66
N ASP A 85 5.16 9.96 0.53
CA ASP A 85 5.77 11.25 0.18
C ASP A 85 5.04 11.94 -0.99
N GLU A 86 4.31 11.20 -1.85
CA GLU A 86 3.57 11.79 -2.98
C GLU A 86 2.16 12.28 -2.59
N ILE A 87 2.06 13.03 -1.48
CA ILE A 87 0.80 13.63 -1.01
C ILE A 87 0.93 15.15 -0.82
N ASP A 88 -0.20 15.86 -0.90
CA ASP A 88 -0.24 17.28 -0.55
C ASP A 88 -0.16 17.46 0.97
N THR A 89 1.06 17.71 1.47
CA THR A 89 1.31 17.87 2.90
C THR A 89 0.84 19.22 3.45
N SER A 90 0.48 20.18 2.59
CA SER A 90 -0.06 21.47 3.06
C SER A 90 -1.37 21.30 3.84
N ALA A 91 -2.17 20.29 3.44
CA ALA A 91 -3.46 19.98 4.06
C ALA A 91 -3.35 19.36 5.48
N ILE A 92 -2.17 18.86 5.86
CA ILE A 92 -2.01 18.08 7.11
C ILE A 92 -1.10 18.76 8.14
N ARG A 93 -0.61 19.97 7.86
CA ARG A 93 0.31 20.71 8.75
C ARG A 93 -0.24 20.97 10.16
N ASN A 94 -1.56 21.01 10.32
CA ASN A 94 -2.23 21.26 11.60
C ASN A 94 -2.80 19.97 12.24
N THR A 95 -2.41 18.80 11.74
CA THR A 95 -2.80 17.49 12.27
C THR A 95 -1.59 16.82 12.87
N PHE A 96 -1.76 15.97 13.90
CA PHE A 96 -0.65 15.21 14.44
C PHE A 96 -0.17 14.16 13.41
N VAL A 97 1.04 14.33 12.87
CA VAL A 97 1.60 13.48 11.81
C VAL A 97 2.70 12.59 12.36
N VAL A 98 2.52 11.28 12.18
CA VAL A 98 3.58 10.27 12.36
C VAL A 98 4.08 9.87 10.97
N TYR A 99 5.36 10.11 10.68
CA TYR A 99 6.00 9.63 9.46
C TYR A 99 6.88 8.42 9.77
N GLN A 100 6.55 7.28 9.15
CA GLN A 100 7.35 6.07 9.19
C GLN A 100 7.95 5.84 7.81
N GLY A 101 9.26 6.06 7.65
CA GLY A 101 9.92 5.95 6.36
C GLY A 101 11.43 5.89 6.48
N HIS A 102 12.10 5.71 5.34
CA HIS A 102 13.55 5.52 5.27
C HIS A 102 14.30 6.72 4.68
N HIS A 103 13.61 7.69 4.08
CA HIS A 103 14.16 8.99 3.68
C HIS A 103 13.40 10.13 4.36
N GLY A 104 14.09 11.24 4.60
CA GLY A 104 13.46 12.47 5.05
C GLY A 104 13.15 13.38 3.86
N ASP A 105 12.03 13.14 3.19
CA ASP A 105 11.53 14.00 2.11
C ASP A 105 10.24 14.73 2.56
N VAL A 106 9.30 14.94 1.64
CA VAL A 106 8.07 15.72 1.84
C VAL A 106 7.28 15.31 3.08
N GLY A 107 7.09 14.01 3.33
CA GLY A 107 6.29 13.51 4.46
C GLY A 107 6.98 13.67 5.82
N ALA A 108 8.31 13.56 5.85
CA ALA A 108 9.08 13.75 7.08
C ALA A 108 9.12 15.23 7.52
N HIS A 109 9.14 16.16 6.55
CA HIS A 109 9.18 17.60 6.84
C HIS A 109 7.96 18.15 7.58
N CYS A 110 6.80 17.49 7.47
CA CYS A 110 5.59 17.88 8.18
C CYS A 110 5.28 16.99 9.39
N ALA A 111 6.17 16.08 9.78
CA ALA A 111 5.93 15.12 10.84
C ALA A 111 6.19 15.71 12.24
N ASP A 112 5.31 15.40 13.18
CA ASP A 112 5.54 15.62 14.61
C ASP A 112 6.42 14.51 15.20
N VAL A 113 6.30 13.29 14.65
CA VAL A 113 7.10 12.12 15.05
C VAL A 113 7.62 11.41 13.81
N ILE A 114 8.92 11.14 13.79
CA ILE A 114 9.58 10.35 12.74
C ILE A 114 9.99 8.99 13.31
N LEU A 115 9.56 7.93 12.65
CA LEU A 115 9.90 6.54 12.97
C LEU A 115 10.77 5.98 11.83
N PRO A 116 12.09 5.78 12.04
CA PRO A 116 12.99 5.38 10.98
C PRO A 116 12.74 3.92 10.56
N GLY A 117 12.20 3.75 9.36
CA GLY A 117 11.99 2.46 8.70
C GLY A 117 13.18 2.05 7.83
N ALA A 118 13.26 0.76 7.51
CA ALA A 118 14.29 0.20 6.62
C ALA A 118 13.95 0.41 5.14
N ALA A 119 14.97 0.68 4.30
CA ALA A 119 14.83 0.71 2.85
C ALA A 119 14.60 -0.70 2.27
N TYR A 120 14.25 -0.80 0.98
CA TYR A 120 13.97 -2.08 0.33
C TYR A 120 15.18 -3.04 0.28
N THR A 121 16.41 -2.51 0.31
CA THR A 121 17.66 -3.29 0.37
C THR A 121 18.02 -3.76 1.79
N GLU A 122 17.33 -3.23 2.79
CA GLU A 122 17.68 -3.36 4.22
C GLU A 122 16.74 -4.29 4.99
N LYS A 123 15.73 -4.83 4.32
CA LYS A 123 14.70 -5.69 4.92
C LYS A 123 14.36 -6.88 4.04
N ASN A 124 13.88 -7.93 4.69
CA ASN A 124 13.14 -8.97 3.98
C ASN A 124 11.71 -8.48 3.76
N GLY A 125 11.14 -8.79 2.60
CA GLY A 125 9.80 -8.33 2.27
C GLY A 125 9.25 -9.00 1.04
N LEU A 126 7.94 -8.83 0.84
CA LEU A 126 7.24 -9.31 -0.34
C LEU A 126 6.69 -8.13 -1.12
N TYR A 127 6.95 -8.14 -2.41
CA TYR A 127 6.41 -7.19 -3.38
C TYR A 127 5.59 -7.95 -4.41
N VAL A 128 4.57 -7.29 -4.96
CA VAL A 128 3.79 -7.85 -6.07
C VAL A 128 3.89 -6.89 -7.24
N ASN A 129 4.36 -7.41 -8.37
CA ASN A 129 4.45 -6.62 -9.59
C ASN A 129 3.06 -6.48 -10.27
N PHE A 130 2.99 -5.71 -11.35
CA PHE A 130 1.73 -5.41 -12.04
C PHE A 130 1.03 -6.62 -12.68
N GLU A 131 1.75 -7.73 -12.94
CA GLU A 131 1.15 -8.99 -13.45
C GLU A 131 0.61 -9.88 -12.31
N GLY A 132 0.72 -9.44 -11.06
CA GLY A 132 0.30 -10.20 -9.88
C GLY A 132 1.35 -11.18 -9.36
N ARG A 133 2.60 -11.16 -9.87
CA ARG A 133 3.65 -12.06 -9.38
C ARG A 133 4.22 -11.55 -8.06
N VAL A 134 4.15 -12.39 -7.03
CA VAL A 134 4.82 -12.17 -5.76
C VAL A 134 6.33 -12.38 -5.93
N GLN A 135 7.12 -11.49 -5.34
CA GLN A 135 8.57 -11.50 -5.36
C GLN A 135 9.09 -11.27 -3.95
N GLU A 136 10.01 -12.11 -3.50
CA GLU A 136 10.70 -11.92 -2.24
C GLU A 136 11.94 -11.07 -2.46
N VAL A 137 12.05 -10.00 -1.67
CA VAL A 137 13.32 -9.30 -1.51
C VAL A 137 14.02 -9.83 -0.27
N ARG A 138 15.33 -9.98 -0.38
CA ARG A 138 16.19 -10.40 0.72
C ARG A 138 17.08 -9.24 1.13
N ARG A 139 17.22 -9.09 2.44
CA ARG A 139 18.08 -8.08 3.03
C ARG A 139 19.52 -8.25 2.54
N ALA A 140 20.05 -7.19 1.93
CA ALA A 140 21.44 -7.13 1.48
C ALA A 140 22.35 -6.51 2.55
N ILE A 141 21.87 -5.49 3.25
CA ILE A 141 22.59 -4.76 4.31
C ILE A 141 21.66 -4.52 5.51
N PHE A 142 22.20 -4.16 6.66
CA PHE A 142 21.37 -3.79 7.81
C PHE A 142 20.87 -2.34 7.70
N PRO A 143 19.68 -2.03 8.24
CA PRO A 143 19.20 -0.65 8.32
C PRO A 143 20.20 0.24 9.08
N PRO A 144 20.40 1.50 8.67
CA PRO A 144 21.35 2.38 9.31
C PRO A 144 20.87 2.85 10.69
N GLY A 145 21.81 2.95 11.65
CA GLY A 145 21.55 3.46 12.99
C GLY A 145 20.48 2.66 13.73
N GLU A 146 19.43 3.34 14.19
CA GLU A 146 18.31 2.73 14.93
C GLU A 146 17.10 2.39 14.06
N ALA A 147 17.23 2.47 12.74
CA ALA A 147 16.15 2.09 11.83
C ALA A 147 15.75 0.62 12.02
N LYS A 148 14.45 0.33 11.92
CA LYS A 148 13.89 -1.02 12.09
C LYS A 148 13.04 -1.41 10.89
N ASP A 149 12.77 -2.71 10.75
CA ASP A 149 11.82 -3.20 9.73
C ASP A 149 10.43 -2.58 9.97
N ASP A 150 9.74 -2.18 8.89
CA ASP A 150 8.46 -1.47 9.01
C ASP A 150 7.39 -2.22 9.80
N TRP A 151 7.32 -3.54 9.62
CA TRP A 151 6.38 -4.40 10.33
C TRP A 151 6.65 -4.41 11.84
N SER A 152 7.94 -4.32 12.23
CA SER A 152 8.35 -4.36 13.64
C SER A 152 7.97 -3.07 14.37
N ILE A 153 8.04 -1.92 13.69
CA ILE A 153 7.59 -0.63 14.20
C ILE A 153 6.08 -0.67 14.46
N ILE A 154 5.29 -1.12 13.47
CA ILE A 154 3.84 -1.24 13.61
C ILE A 154 3.48 -2.25 14.70
N ARG A 155 4.20 -3.37 14.80
CA ARG A 155 4.01 -4.38 15.85
C ARG A 155 4.31 -3.83 17.23
N ALA A 156 5.38 -3.04 17.40
CA ALA A 156 5.70 -2.39 18.66
C ALA A 156 4.63 -1.36 19.04
N PHE A 157 4.21 -0.52 18.09
CA PHE A 157 3.14 0.46 18.29
C PHE A 157 1.82 -0.21 18.71
N SER A 158 1.47 -1.35 18.08
CA SER A 158 0.28 -2.12 18.43
C SER A 158 0.25 -2.55 19.90
N GLY A 159 1.41 -2.95 20.44
CA GLY A 159 1.55 -3.29 21.86
C GLY A 159 1.43 -2.06 22.76
N PHE A 160 2.03 -0.93 22.34
CA PHE A 160 1.98 0.33 23.07
C PHE A 160 0.54 0.84 23.26
N ILE A 161 -0.32 0.68 22.25
CA ILE A 161 -1.74 1.09 22.32
C ILE A 161 -2.67 0.03 22.93
N GLY A 162 -2.13 -1.07 23.48
CA GLY A 162 -2.93 -2.13 24.10
C GLY A 162 -3.66 -3.06 23.13
N HIS A 163 -3.31 -3.04 21.84
CA HIS A 163 -3.86 -3.91 20.79
C HIS A 163 -2.76 -4.71 20.07
N PRO A 164 -2.02 -5.59 20.79
CA PRO A 164 -0.88 -6.28 20.21
C PRO A 164 -1.30 -7.17 19.05
N LEU A 165 -0.58 -7.06 17.94
CA LEU A 165 -0.74 -7.97 16.81
C LEU A 165 -0.25 -9.38 17.18
N GLY A 166 -0.93 -10.41 16.67
CA GLY A 166 -0.68 -11.82 16.98
C GLY A 166 0.54 -12.46 16.28
N PHE A 167 1.60 -11.70 16.04
CA PHE A 167 2.85 -12.19 15.45
C PHE A 167 4.04 -11.42 16.02
N ASP A 168 5.18 -12.10 16.20
CA ASP A 168 6.38 -11.51 16.83
C ASP A 168 7.65 -11.64 15.97
N ASN A 169 7.54 -12.25 14.80
CA ASN A 169 8.64 -12.39 13.86
C ASN A 169 8.15 -12.28 12.41
N HIS A 170 9.10 -12.04 11.50
CA HIS A 170 8.84 -11.89 10.07
C HIS A 170 8.09 -13.09 9.49
N ASP A 171 8.47 -14.31 9.87
CA ASP A 171 7.85 -15.53 9.35
C ASP A 171 6.44 -15.74 9.86
N ALA A 172 6.10 -15.28 11.07
CA ALA A 172 4.74 -15.32 11.62
C ALA A 172 3.84 -14.21 11.05
N CYS A 173 4.44 -13.09 10.61
CA CYS A 173 3.72 -12.07 9.86
C CYS A 173 3.17 -12.67 8.54
N ARG A 174 3.95 -13.54 7.87
CA ARG A 174 3.66 -14.15 6.55
C ARG A 174 2.41 -15.05 6.47
N PRO A 175 2.06 -15.89 7.45
CA PRO A 175 0.81 -16.64 7.43
C PRO A 175 -0.38 -15.80 7.87
N ASN A 176 -0.23 -15.02 8.94
CA ASN A 176 -1.35 -14.35 9.62
C ASN A 176 -1.90 -13.16 8.83
N ALA A 177 -1.06 -12.43 8.09
CA ALA A 177 -1.53 -11.35 7.21
C ALA A 177 -1.93 -11.84 5.80
N TYR A 178 -1.47 -13.00 5.32
CA TYR A 178 -1.50 -13.31 3.88
C TYR A 178 -2.45 -14.45 3.51
N ILE A 179 -2.57 -15.50 4.33
CA ILE A 179 -3.44 -16.66 4.06
C ILE A 179 -4.92 -16.30 4.25
N THR A 180 -5.22 -15.39 5.17
CA THR A 180 -6.58 -14.96 5.50
C THR A 180 -7.11 -13.89 4.54
N LEU A 181 -6.23 -13.08 3.95
CA LEU A 181 -6.62 -11.89 3.18
C LEU A 181 -6.64 -12.11 1.66
N SER A 182 -5.79 -12.99 1.10
CA SER A 182 -5.82 -13.31 -0.34
C SER A 182 -5.49 -14.80 -0.61
N PRO A 183 -6.40 -15.56 -1.26
CA PRO A 183 -6.13 -16.94 -1.65
C PRO A 183 -4.92 -17.10 -2.59
N PHE A 184 -4.59 -16.06 -3.35
CA PHE A 184 -3.52 -16.09 -4.36
C PHE A 184 -2.12 -16.26 -3.74
N TRP A 185 -1.93 -15.78 -2.51
CA TRP A 185 -0.64 -15.79 -1.84
C TRP A 185 -0.32 -17.13 -1.15
N ARG A 186 -1.30 -18.04 -1.03
CA ARG A 186 -1.15 -19.33 -0.31
C ARG A 186 -0.18 -20.29 -0.99
N ASN A 187 -0.11 -20.28 -2.31
CA ASN A 187 0.64 -21.26 -3.10
C ASN A 187 1.93 -20.70 -3.71
N TRP A 188 2.33 -19.48 -3.34
CA TRP A 188 3.50 -18.85 -3.96
C TRP A 188 4.82 -19.56 -3.63
N GLN A 189 4.90 -20.28 -2.51
CA GLN A 189 6.10 -21.06 -2.16
C GLN A 189 6.23 -22.36 -2.98
N ASP A 190 5.17 -22.77 -3.69
CA ASP A 190 5.13 -23.99 -4.52
C ASP A 190 5.33 -23.71 -6.03
N LEU A 191 5.62 -22.45 -6.40
CA LEU A 191 5.88 -21.97 -7.77
C LEU A 191 7.33 -21.51 -7.95
#